data_AF-A0A522V444-F1
#
_entry.id   AF-A0A522V444-F1
#
_cell.length_a   1.000
_cell.length_b   1.000
_cell.length_c   1.000
_cell.angle_alpha   90.00
_cell.angle_beta   90.00
_cell.angle_gamma   90.00
#
_symmetry.space_group_name_H-M   'P 1'
#
loop_
_entity.id
_entity.type
_entity.pdbx_description
1 polymer ?
#
loop_
_entity_poly.entity_id
_entity_poly.type
_entity_poly.pdbx_seq_one_letter_code
_entity_poly.pdbx_strand_id
1 'polypeptide(L)'
;MKTETTITKSILLAVSLCLLPLSFNTEAADNPQKPQAQFQFKKNEEVKQIAPKRPVRIKLHRSSNGAYNWDLTGDNVDDIIRTDARLRKQLKVE
;
A
#
# COMPACT_ATOMS: atom_id res chain seq x y z
N MET A 1 51.83 -28.52 45.11
CA MET A 1 52.68 -27.90 44.06
C MET A 1 52.66 -28.71 42.75
N LYS A 2 51.49 -28.93 42.11
CA LYS A 2 51.39 -29.59 40.79
C LYS A 2 50.29 -29.02 39.88
N THR A 3 49.53 -28.03 40.32
CA THR A 3 48.38 -27.45 39.58
C THR A 3 48.78 -26.28 38.69
N GLU A 4 49.81 -25.52 39.06
CA GLU A 4 50.25 -24.32 38.32
C GLU A 4 50.93 -24.65 37.00
N THR A 5 51.64 -25.78 36.91
CA THR A 5 52.35 -26.20 35.70
C THR A 5 51.42 -26.77 34.63
N THR A 6 50.26 -27.30 35.02
CA THR A 6 49.27 -27.84 34.08
C THR A 6 48.47 -26.71 33.45
N ILE A 7 48.08 -25.71 34.25
CA ILE A 7 47.34 -24.53 33.79
C ILE A 7 48.19 -23.71 32.80
N THR A 8 49.47 -23.49 33.09
CA THR A 8 50.38 -22.77 32.18
C THR A 8 50.60 -23.52 30.86
N LYS A 9 50.69 -24.85 30.87
CA LYS A 9 50.76 -25.66 29.63
C LYS A 9 49.47 -25.61 28.82
N SER A 10 48.31 -25.67 29.49
CA SER A 10 47.00 -25.55 28.84
C SER A 10 46.78 -24.18 28.20
N ILE A 11 47.24 -23.10 28.87
CA ILE A 11 47.19 -21.73 28.32
C ILE A 11 48.15 -21.59 27.14
N LEU A 12 49.36 -22.15 27.22
CA LEU A 12 50.34 -22.10 26.12
C LEU A 12 49.83 -22.83 24.86
N LEU A 13 49.15 -23.96 25.03
CA LEU A 13 48.52 -24.71 23.94
C LEU A 13 47.35 -23.94 23.30
N ALA A 14 46.52 -23.28 24.10
CA ALA A 14 45.39 -22.50 23.60
C ALA A 14 45.84 -21.26 22.79
N VAL A 15 46.90 -20.57 23.23
CA VAL A 15 47.46 -19.41 22.53
C VAL A 15 48.12 -19.84 21.20
N SER A 16 48.78 -21.00 21.17
CA SER A 16 49.37 -21.54 19.94
C SER A 16 48.33 -21.96 18.88
N LEU A 17 47.11 -22.30 19.30
CA LEU A 17 46.04 -22.72 18.39
C LEU A 17 45.31 -21.52 17.74
N CYS A 18 45.39 -20.33 18.35
CA CYS A 18 44.80 -19.09 17.81
C CYS A 18 45.68 -18.36 16.78
N LEU A 19 46.95 -18.75 16.61
CA LEU A 19 47.89 -18.09 15.69
C LEU A 19 48.02 -18.77 14.31
N LEU A 20 47.23 -19.82 14.05
CA LEU A 20 47.15 -20.40 12.71
C LEU A 20 46.10 -19.62 11.90
N PRO A 21 46.47 -18.90 10.83
CA PRO A 21 45.48 -18.36 9.90
C PRO A 21 44.75 -19.54 9.24
N LEU A 22 43.49 -19.74 9.60
CA LEU A 22 42.59 -20.60 8.84
C LEU A 22 42.39 -19.94 7.47
N SER A 23 43.16 -20.38 6.48
CA SER A 23 42.94 -20.04 5.08
C SER A 23 41.60 -20.61 4.63
N PHE A 24 40.52 -19.87 4.88
CA PHE A 24 39.23 -20.11 4.26
C PHE A 24 39.36 -19.73 2.78
N ASN A 25 39.62 -20.74 1.95
CA ASN A 25 39.39 -20.64 0.52
C ASN A 25 37.88 -20.43 0.30
N THR A 26 37.46 -19.18 0.07
CA THR A 26 36.19 -18.93 -0.61
C THR A 26 36.47 -19.04 -2.10
N GLU A 27 36.16 -20.20 -2.64
CA GLU A 27 36.04 -20.42 -4.07
C GLU A 27 34.88 -19.54 -4.56
N ALA A 28 35.22 -18.41 -5.17
CA ALA A 28 34.28 -17.54 -5.84
C ALA A 28 33.76 -18.31 -7.07
N ALA A 29 32.63 -19.00 -6.89
CA ALA A 29 31.84 -19.53 -7.99
C ALA A 29 31.47 -18.35 -8.91
N ASP A 30 32.09 -18.33 -10.09
CA ASP A 30 31.68 -17.53 -11.24
C ASP A 30 30.28 -17.97 -11.65
N ASN A 31 29.27 -17.35 -11.04
CA ASN A 31 27.88 -17.49 -11.44
C ASN A 31 27.61 -16.34 -12.42
N PRO A 32 27.47 -16.61 -13.73
CA PRO A 32 27.16 -15.54 -14.67
C PRO A 32 25.78 -14.98 -14.29
N GLN A 33 25.77 -13.81 -13.63
CA GLN A 33 24.54 -13.10 -13.36
C GLN A 33 23.84 -12.83 -14.69
N LYS A 34 22.81 -13.64 -14.97
CA LYS A 34 21.77 -13.34 -15.95
C LYS A 34 21.39 -11.86 -15.77
N PRO A 35 21.37 -11.04 -16.82
CA PRO A 35 20.94 -9.65 -16.69
C PRO A 35 19.53 -9.68 -16.11
N GLN A 36 19.39 -9.26 -14.86
CA GLN A 36 18.07 -9.06 -14.28
C GLN A 36 17.43 -7.97 -15.15
N ALA A 37 16.45 -8.37 -15.95
CA ALA A 37 15.67 -7.46 -16.76
C ALA A 37 15.08 -6.42 -15.81
N GLN A 38 15.71 -5.25 -15.76
CA GLN A 38 15.23 -4.11 -14.99
C GLN A 38 13.83 -3.81 -15.52
N PHE A 39 12.83 -4.03 -14.66
CA PHE A 39 11.43 -3.79 -14.97
C PHE A 39 11.27 -2.28 -15.20
N GLN A 40 11.35 -1.85 -16.45
CA GLN A 40 11.20 -0.45 -16.82
C GLN A 40 9.72 -0.08 -16.73
N PHE A 41 9.31 0.52 -15.61
CA PHE A 41 8.01 1.16 -15.47
C PHE A 41 7.95 2.39 -16.40
N LYS A 42 7.49 2.18 -17.64
CA LYS A 42 7.07 3.29 -18.49
C LYS A 42 5.75 3.82 -17.92
N LYS A 43 5.83 4.93 -17.19
CA LYS A 43 4.66 5.68 -16.72
C LYS A 43 3.92 6.19 -17.96
N ASN A 44 2.86 5.48 -18.36
CA ASN A 44 1.97 5.94 -19.42
C ASN A 44 1.32 7.26 -18.97
N GLU A 45 1.80 8.39 -19.49
CA GLU A 45 1.26 9.74 -19.22
C GLU A 45 -0.18 9.93 -19.76
N GLU A 46 -0.69 8.96 -20.53
CA GLU A 46 -2.00 9.01 -21.15
C GLU A 46 -3.15 8.57 -20.23
N VAL A 47 -2.87 7.94 -19.07
CA VAL A 47 -3.93 7.56 -18.12
C VAL A 47 -4.29 8.78 -17.25
N LYS A 48 -5.04 9.71 -17.84
CA LYS A 48 -5.66 10.81 -17.09
C LYS A 48 -6.78 10.22 -16.23
N GLN A 49 -6.60 10.24 -14.91
CA GLN A 49 -7.61 9.79 -13.95
C GLN A 49 -8.81 10.76 -14.01
N ILE A 50 -9.88 10.38 -14.72
CA ILE A 50 -11.13 11.16 -14.74
C ILE A 50 -11.84 10.91 -13.41
N ALA A 51 -12.04 11.96 -12.63
CA ALA A 51 -12.80 11.86 -11.38
C ALA A 51 -14.27 11.50 -11.72
N PRO A 52 -14.85 10.49 -11.05
CA PRO A 52 -16.25 10.15 -11.28
C PRO A 52 -17.16 11.32 -10.89
N LYS A 53 -18.14 11.62 -11.73
CA LYS A 53 -19.13 12.68 -11.47
C LYS A 53 -19.99 12.29 -10.26
N ARG A 54 -20.19 13.21 -9.31
CA ARG A 54 -21.04 12.94 -8.15
C ARG A 54 -22.51 12.86 -8.57
N PRO A 55 -23.25 11.85 -8.11
CA PRO A 55 -24.67 11.70 -8.46
C PRO A 55 -25.53 12.74 -7.73
N VAL A 56 -26.73 12.98 -8.27
CA VAL A 56 -27.76 13.77 -7.59
C VAL A 56 -28.28 12.99 -6.39
N ARG A 57 -28.25 13.61 -5.21
CA ARG A 57 -28.81 13.06 -3.96
C ARG A 57 -30.14 13.73 -3.65
N ILE A 58 -31.11 12.91 -3.27
CA ILE A 58 -32.44 13.33 -2.81
C ILE A 58 -32.48 13.17 -1.29
N LYS A 59 -32.72 14.24 -0.55
CA LYS A 59 -32.95 14.19 0.90
C LYS A 59 -34.43 14.37 1.19
N LEU A 60 -35.06 13.37 1.77
CA LEU A 60 -36.47 13.42 2.15
C LEU A 60 -36.59 13.87 3.61
N HIS A 61 -37.46 14.85 3.85
CA HIS A 61 -37.75 15.42 5.15
C HIS A 61 -39.24 15.25 5.45
N ARG A 62 -39.55 14.81 6.67
CA ARG A 62 -40.93 14.78 7.19
C ARG A 62 -41.10 15.92 8.18
N SER A 63 -42.06 16.78 7.91
CA SER A 63 -42.45 17.88 8.77
C SER A 63 -43.29 17.39 9.95
N SER A 64 -43.34 18.17 11.03
CA SER A 64 -44.13 17.84 12.24
C SER A 64 -45.64 17.74 11.97
N ASN A 65 -46.14 18.45 10.96
CA ASN A 65 -47.51 18.34 10.47
C ASN A 65 -47.77 17.10 9.59
N GLY A 66 -46.77 16.23 9.41
CA GLY A 66 -46.87 15.02 8.60
C GLY A 66 -46.62 15.21 7.10
N ALA A 67 -46.36 16.43 6.63
CA ALA A 67 -46.03 16.69 5.23
C ALA A 67 -44.61 16.20 4.88
N TYR A 68 -44.40 15.79 3.64
CA TYR A 68 -43.10 15.41 3.11
C TYR A 68 -42.56 16.52 2.21
N ASN A 69 -41.30 16.89 2.42
CA ASN A 69 -40.54 17.81 1.57
C ASN A 69 -39.23 17.13 1.15
N TRP A 70 -38.63 17.55 0.03
CA TRP A 70 -37.36 17.02 -0.42
C TRP A 70 -36.40 18.11 -0.90
N ASP A 71 -35.12 17.89 -0.63
CA ASP A 71 -34.02 18.71 -1.15
C ASP A 71 -33.18 17.90 -2.15
N LEU A 72 -32.79 18.53 -3.25
CA LEU A 72 -31.94 17.93 -4.28
C LEU A 72 -30.55 18.58 -4.25
N THR A 73 -29.51 17.75 -4.22
CA THR A 73 -28.11 18.22 -4.23
C THR A 73 -27.30 17.47 -5.28
N GLY A 74 -26.47 18.17 -6.05
CA GLY A 74 -25.64 17.56 -7.10
C GLY A 74 -24.67 18.58 -7.70
N ASP A 75 -23.69 18.10 -8.45
CA ASP A 75 -22.65 18.95 -9.04
C ASP A 75 -23.11 19.64 -10.34
N ASN A 76 -24.15 19.11 -11.01
CA ASN A 76 -24.66 19.62 -12.28
C ASN A 76 -26.15 20.00 -12.15
N VAL A 77 -26.48 21.22 -12.58
CA VAL A 77 -27.82 21.80 -12.47
C VAL A 77 -28.84 21.09 -13.36
N ASP A 78 -28.48 20.75 -14.60
CA ASP A 78 -29.38 20.06 -15.54
C ASP A 78 -29.82 18.69 -15.00
N ASP A 79 -28.89 17.96 -14.37
CA ASP A 79 -29.20 16.68 -13.73
C ASP A 79 -30.16 16.85 -12.54
N ILE A 80 -30.02 17.94 -11.78
CA ILE A 80 -30.92 18.27 -10.67
C ILE A 80 -32.33 18.53 -11.20
N ILE A 81 -32.47 19.39 -12.23
CA ILE A 81 -33.77 19.74 -12.84
C ILE A 81 -34.44 18.48 -13.41
N ARG A 82 -33.70 17.66 -14.14
CA ARG A 82 -34.21 16.40 -14.70
C ARG A 82 -34.67 15.43 -13.61
N THR A 83 -33.93 15.38 -12.50
CA THR A 83 -34.28 14.53 -11.35
C THR A 83 -35.55 15.03 -10.65
N ASP A 84 -35.69 16.35 -10.47
CA ASP A 84 -36.89 16.96 -9.87
C ASP A 84 -38.14 16.68 -10.72
N ALA A 85 -38.06 16.89 -12.03
CA ALA A 85 -39.16 16.61 -12.94
C ALA A 85 -39.60 15.13 -12.85
N ARG A 86 -38.63 14.21 -12.82
CA ARG A 86 -38.92 12.78 -12.66
C ARG A 86 -39.57 12.47 -11.31
N LEU A 87 -39.12 13.11 -10.24
CA LEU A 87 -39.64 12.92 -8.89
C LEU A 87 -41.09 13.41 -8.78
N ARG A 88 -41.38 14.62 -9.26
CA ARG A 88 -42.74 15.19 -9.28
C ARG A 88 -43.72 14.33 -10.07
N LYS A 89 -43.28 13.82 -11.23
CA LYS A 89 -44.07 12.91 -12.05
C LYS A 89 -44.43 11.61 -11.31
N GLN A 90 -43.50 11.03 -10.58
CA GLN A 90 -43.74 9.80 -9.80
C GLN A 90 -44.68 10.03 -8.62
N LEU A 91 -44.60 11.20 -8.01
CA LEU A 91 -45.45 11.59 -6.88
C LEU A 91 -46.83 12.10 -7.30
N LYS A 92 -47.07 12.28 -8.62
CA LYS A 92 -48.33 12.83 -9.17
C LYS A 92 -48.67 14.21 -8.60
N VAL A 93 -47.64 15.05 -8.46
CA VAL A 93 -47.76 16.43 -7.93
C VAL A 93 -47.75 17.47 -9.08
N GLU A 94 -47.70 17.01 -10.33
CA GLU A 94 -47.90 17.84 -11.54
C GLU A 94 -49.37 18.02 -11.89
#